data_AF-A0A1Y2XAP5-F1
#
_entry.id   AF-A0A1Y2XAP5-F1
#
_cell.length_a   1.000
_cell.length_b   1.000
_cell.length_c   1.000
_cell.angle_alpha   90.00
_cell.angle_beta   90.00
_cell.angle_gamma   90.00
#
_symmetry.space_group_name_H-M   'P 1'
#
loop_
_entity.id
_entity.type
_entity.pdbx_description
1 polymer ?
#
loop_
_entity_poly.entity_id
_entity_poly.type
_entity_poly.pdbx_seq_one_letter_code
_entity_poly.pdbx_strand_id
1 'polypeptide(L)'
;IPSAASGGIPNPTPEYLELAAYPPFQLPYARKILVVIDLNGTLLYRPSRHNPTSFVERPHARTFLRYCIDTFKVVIWSSAMPDNVKNMCAQLLDPQQLSQVVAVWGRDHFGLSKDDYNKRVICYKRLSVLWADPTVAASHPEFAEGKRWSQADTVLVDDSIDKAHSEPYNIIEIPEFKGYTNEPPFVLPQVHDYINECARQADISTYIGSQPFKLVPDWQL
;
A
#
# COMPACT_ATOMS: atom_id res chain seq x y z
N ILE A 1 3.14 -10.33 -17.91
CA ILE A 1 3.48 -8.88 -17.82
C ILE A 1 2.46 -8.08 -18.60
N PRO A 2 2.12 -6.84 -18.19
CA PRO A 2 1.21 -5.97 -18.94
C PRO A 2 1.82 -5.52 -20.27
N SER A 3 0.97 -5.27 -21.28
CA SER A 3 1.37 -4.78 -22.60
C SER A 3 1.86 -3.33 -22.56
N ALA A 4 2.51 -2.87 -23.65
CA ALA A 4 2.90 -1.47 -23.80
C ALA A 4 1.69 -0.51 -23.75
N ALA A 5 0.52 -0.94 -24.23
CA ALA A 5 -0.73 -0.18 -24.14
C ALA A 5 -1.23 0.01 -22.69
N SER A 6 -0.75 -0.82 -21.76
CA SER A 6 -0.99 -0.72 -20.31
C SER A 6 0.19 -0.05 -19.58
N GLY A 7 1.05 0.65 -20.31
CA GLY A 7 2.27 1.28 -19.78
C GLY A 7 3.43 0.33 -19.49
N GLY A 8 3.34 -0.94 -19.90
CA GLY A 8 4.43 -1.93 -19.78
C GLY A 8 4.95 -2.14 -18.35
N ILE A 9 6.20 -2.58 -18.26
CA ILE A 9 6.95 -2.64 -16.99
C ILE A 9 7.49 -1.23 -16.73
N PRO A 10 7.08 -0.54 -15.66
CA PRO A 10 7.62 0.77 -15.35
C PRO A 10 9.05 0.64 -14.81
N ASN A 11 9.86 1.69 -14.89
CA ASN A 11 11.14 1.78 -14.20
C ASN A 11 11.10 2.95 -13.21
N PRO A 12 11.88 2.90 -12.12
CA PRO A 12 12.09 4.07 -11.29
C PRO A 12 12.66 5.22 -12.12
N THR A 13 12.19 6.44 -11.88
CA THR A 13 12.74 7.61 -12.58
C THR A 13 14.14 7.93 -12.03
N PRO A 14 15.03 8.57 -12.82
CA PRO A 14 16.31 9.04 -12.30
C PRO A 14 16.16 9.95 -11.07
N GLU A 15 15.17 10.84 -11.07
CA GLU A 15 14.91 11.79 -9.99
C GLU A 15 14.47 11.06 -8.70
N TYR A 16 13.66 10.01 -8.85
CA TYR A 16 13.28 9.15 -7.73
C TYR A 16 14.52 8.50 -7.10
N LEU A 17 15.39 7.91 -7.93
CA LEU A 17 16.58 7.20 -7.46
C LEU A 17 17.61 8.14 -6.82
N GLU A 18 17.79 9.34 -7.40
CA GLU A 18 18.68 10.36 -6.84
C GLU A 18 18.25 10.79 -5.44
N LEU A 19 16.95 11.08 -5.27
CA LEU A 19 16.40 11.47 -3.99
C LEU A 19 16.42 10.31 -2.96
N ALA A 20 16.10 9.09 -3.38
CA ALA A 20 16.15 7.93 -2.49
C ALA A 20 17.57 7.53 -2.06
N ALA A 21 18.61 8.02 -2.74
CA ALA A 21 20.01 7.73 -2.41
C ALA A 21 20.58 8.63 -1.30
N TYR A 22 19.87 9.67 -0.87
CA TYR A 22 20.31 10.49 0.26
C TYR A 22 20.29 9.68 1.57
N PRO A 23 21.14 10.05 2.56
CA PRO A 23 21.09 9.41 3.87
C PRO A 23 19.76 9.73 4.58
N PRO A 24 19.15 8.75 5.28
CA PRO A 24 17.90 8.99 5.99
C PRO A 24 18.09 10.00 7.12
N PHE A 25 17.07 10.84 7.32
CA PHE A 25 17.02 11.81 8.40
C PHE A 25 15.77 11.61 9.25
N GLN A 26 15.97 11.28 10.52
CA GLN A 26 14.90 11.12 11.48
C GLN A 26 14.44 12.46 12.03
N LEU A 27 13.14 12.71 11.95
CA LEU A 27 12.46 13.87 12.52
C LEU A 27 12.26 13.70 14.04
N PRO A 28 12.23 14.81 14.79
CA PRO A 28 11.97 14.77 16.23
C PRO A 28 10.51 14.46 16.58
N TYR A 29 9.60 14.47 15.60
CA TYR A 29 8.18 14.16 15.76
C TYR A 29 7.66 13.30 14.60
N ALA A 30 6.62 12.52 14.86
CA ALA A 30 5.89 11.81 13.82
C ALA A 30 5.00 12.79 13.04
N ARG A 31 4.89 12.58 11.73
CA ARG A 31 4.02 13.38 10.85
C ARG A 31 2.95 12.49 10.20
N LYS A 32 1.92 13.13 9.65
CA LYS A 32 0.90 12.45 8.85
C LYS A 32 1.55 11.99 7.53
N ILE A 33 1.37 10.72 7.19
CA ILE A 33 1.86 10.10 5.94
C ILE A 33 0.69 9.46 5.18
N LEU A 34 0.92 9.13 3.91
CA LEU A 34 0.00 8.35 3.09
C LEU A 34 0.36 6.86 3.16
N VAL A 35 -0.57 6.03 3.63
CA VAL A 35 -0.41 4.58 3.70
C VAL A 35 -1.32 3.93 2.65
N VAL A 36 -0.71 3.31 1.66
CA VAL A 36 -1.36 2.58 0.58
C VAL A 36 -1.35 1.10 0.94
N ILE A 37 -2.51 0.46 0.99
CA ILE A 37 -2.62 -0.91 1.51
C ILE A 37 -3.24 -1.82 0.45
N ASP A 38 -2.54 -2.90 0.10
CA ASP A 38 -3.13 -3.99 -0.68
C ASP A 38 -4.14 -4.81 0.14
N LEU A 39 -4.96 -5.62 -0.54
CA LEU A 39 -5.93 -6.48 0.14
C LEU A 39 -5.52 -7.95 0.11
N ASN A 40 -5.52 -8.57 -1.07
CA ASN A 40 -5.48 -10.02 -1.18
C ASN A 40 -4.03 -10.52 -1.21
N GLY A 41 -3.65 -11.31 -0.23
CA GLY A 41 -2.25 -11.66 0.06
C GLY A 41 -1.66 -10.76 1.15
N THR A 42 -2.28 -9.62 1.44
CA THR A 42 -1.78 -8.64 2.42
C THR A 42 -2.60 -8.60 3.70
N LEU A 43 -3.90 -8.27 3.63
CA LEU A 43 -4.82 -8.19 4.77
C LEU A 43 -5.80 -9.36 4.85
N LEU A 44 -5.99 -10.07 3.74
CA LEU A 44 -6.93 -11.19 3.65
C LEU A 44 -6.48 -12.17 2.57
N TYR A 45 -7.09 -13.35 2.60
CA TYR A 45 -6.90 -14.38 1.60
C TYR A 45 -8.25 -14.83 1.03
N ARG A 46 -8.41 -14.78 -0.29
CA ARG A 46 -9.59 -15.36 -0.97
C ARG A 46 -9.25 -16.75 -1.51
N PRO A 47 -9.81 -17.83 -0.94
CA PRO A 47 -9.51 -19.20 -1.37
C PRO A 47 -10.08 -19.54 -2.75
N SER A 48 -11.16 -18.88 -3.17
CA SER A 48 -11.81 -19.15 -4.45
C SER A 48 -12.25 -17.87 -5.14
N ARG A 49 -12.01 -17.80 -6.45
CA ARG A 49 -12.52 -16.74 -7.31
C ARG A 49 -14.02 -16.87 -7.59
N HIS A 50 -14.59 -18.06 -7.41
CA HIS A 50 -16.00 -18.35 -7.64
C HIS A 50 -16.90 -17.95 -6.45
N ASN A 51 -16.30 -17.65 -5.29
CA ASN A 51 -17.00 -17.13 -4.13
C ASN A 51 -16.33 -15.82 -3.65
N PRO A 52 -16.50 -14.72 -4.42
CA PRO A 52 -15.69 -13.51 -4.23
C PRO A 52 -15.95 -12.77 -2.91
N THR A 53 -17.06 -13.07 -2.24
CA THR A 53 -17.45 -12.48 -0.95
C THR A 53 -16.84 -13.19 0.25
N SER A 54 -16.35 -14.43 0.09
CA SER A 54 -15.71 -15.19 1.17
C SER A 54 -14.20 -14.98 1.17
N PHE A 55 -13.66 -14.58 2.32
CA PHE A 55 -12.23 -14.50 2.56
C PHE A 55 -11.89 -14.89 4.00
N VAL A 56 -10.63 -15.27 4.20
CA VAL A 56 -10.03 -15.42 5.53
C VAL A 56 -9.32 -14.11 5.84
N GLU A 57 -9.62 -13.50 6.97
CA GLU A 57 -8.90 -12.32 7.45
C GLU A 57 -7.50 -12.71 7.92
N ARG A 58 -6.50 -11.88 7.61
CA ARG A 58 -5.19 -12.01 8.23
C ARG A 58 -5.29 -11.65 9.72
N PRO A 59 -4.61 -12.36 10.62
CA PRO A 59 -4.55 -11.97 12.03
C PRO A 59 -4.24 -10.48 12.19
N HIS A 60 -5.03 -9.80 13.04
CA HIS A 60 -4.95 -8.36 13.33
C HIS A 60 -5.37 -7.40 12.19
N ALA A 61 -5.89 -7.87 11.05
CA ALA A 61 -6.23 -7.00 9.91
C ALA A 61 -7.15 -5.82 10.27
N ARG A 62 -8.23 -6.07 11.00
CA ARG A 62 -9.17 -5.01 11.43
C ARG A 62 -8.54 -4.00 12.39
N THR A 63 -7.78 -4.49 13.38
CA THR A 63 -7.09 -3.62 14.34
C THR A 63 -6.05 -2.75 13.65
N PHE A 64 -5.27 -3.33 12.74
CA PHE A 64 -4.28 -2.63 11.93
C PHE A 64 -4.93 -1.55 11.05
N LEU A 65 -5.98 -1.90 10.31
CA LEU A 65 -6.70 -0.95 9.46
C LEU A 65 -7.29 0.22 10.27
N ARG A 66 -7.94 -0.07 11.40
CA ARG A 66 -8.48 0.97 12.28
C ARG A 66 -7.39 1.94 12.71
N TYR A 67 -6.26 1.44 13.22
CA TYR A 67 -5.14 2.28 13.61
C TYR A 67 -4.63 3.15 12.46
N CYS A 68 -4.42 2.55 11.29
CA CYS A 68 -3.94 3.28 10.12
C CYS A 68 -4.89 4.38 9.68
N ILE A 69 -6.20 4.14 9.72
CA ILE A 69 -7.23 5.13 9.36
C ILE A 69 -7.26 6.28 10.38
N ASP A 70 -7.20 5.95 11.67
CA ASP A 70 -7.23 6.96 12.75
C ASP A 70 -5.94 7.81 12.72
N THR A 71 -4.79 7.19 12.39
CA THR A 71 -3.46 7.81 12.53
C THR A 71 -2.92 8.43 11.24
N PHE A 72 -3.23 7.87 10.07
CA PHE A 72 -2.65 8.27 8.77
C PHE A 72 -3.71 8.68 7.74
N LYS A 73 -3.30 8.96 6.51
CA LYS A 73 -4.20 9.00 5.36
C LYS A 73 -4.09 7.65 4.66
N VAL A 74 -5.21 6.98 4.40
CA VAL A 74 -5.21 5.61 3.89
C VAL A 74 -5.82 5.56 2.50
N VAL A 75 -5.14 4.86 1.59
CA VAL A 75 -5.70 4.42 0.30
C VAL A 75 -5.68 2.91 0.27
N ILE A 76 -6.80 2.30 -0.11
CA ILE A 76 -6.84 0.87 -0.43
C ILE A 76 -6.60 0.74 -1.94
N TRP A 77 -5.59 -0.03 -2.35
CA TRP A 77 -5.30 -0.24 -3.77
C TRP A 77 -5.11 -1.73 -4.06
N SER A 78 -6.06 -2.36 -4.73
CA SER A 78 -6.06 -3.80 -4.97
C SER A 78 -6.16 -4.13 -6.46
N SER A 79 -5.44 -5.17 -6.90
CA SER A 79 -5.51 -5.68 -8.28
C SER A 79 -6.84 -6.39 -8.64
N ALA A 80 -7.73 -6.57 -7.65
CA ALA A 80 -9.05 -7.18 -7.83
C ALA A 80 -10.04 -6.24 -8.52
N MET A 81 -11.10 -6.81 -9.11
CA MET A 81 -12.17 -6.03 -9.73
C MET A 81 -12.82 -5.06 -8.72
N PRO A 82 -13.24 -3.86 -9.13
CA PRO A 82 -13.71 -2.80 -8.23
C PRO A 82 -14.80 -3.24 -7.25
N ASP A 83 -15.80 -3.97 -7.72
CA ASP A 83 -16.90 -4.43 -6.86
C ASP A 83 -16.43 -5.42 -5.79
N ASN A 84 -15.44 -6.26 -6.11
CA ASN A 84 -14.83 -7.15 -5.13
C ASN A 84 -14.05 -6.37 -4.08
N VAL A 85 -13.34 -5.31 -4.48
CA VAL A 85 -12.62 -4.44 -3.54
C VAL A 85 -13.60 -3.74 -2.60
N LYS A 86 -14.67 -3.16 -3.13
CA LYS A 86 -15.74 -2.53 -2.33
C LYS A 86 -16.34 -3.51 -1.32
N ASN A 87 -16.67 -4.72 -1.76
CA ASN A 87 -17.24 -5.76 -0.89
C ASN A 87 -16.27 -6.21 0.21
N MET A 88 -14.97 -6.33 -0.08
CA MET A 88 -13.97 -6.68 0.93
C MET A 88 -13.80 -5.53 1.94
N CYS A 89 -13.72 -4.28 1.48
CA CYS A 89 -13.63 -3.11 2.36
C CYS A 89 -14.85 -2.99 3.26
N ALA A 90 -16.07 -3.16 2.73
CA ALA A 90 -17.31 -3.08 3.50
C ALA A 90 -17.46 -4.21 4.54
N GLN A 91 -16.77 -5.33 4.36
CA GLN A 91 -16.71 -6.39 5.37
C GLN A 91 -15.64 -6.13 6.44
N LEU A 92 -14.48 -5.56 6.06
CA LEU A 92 -13.37 -5.28 6.99
C LEU A 92 -13.60 -4.02 7.83
N LEU A 93 -14.28 -3.02 7.28
CA LEU A 93 -14.44 -1.69 7.85
C LEU A 93 -15.92 -1.39 8.10
N ASP A 94 -16.21 -0.68 9.18
CA ASP A 94 -17.53 -0.07 9.37
C ASP A 94 -17.70 1.18 8.45
N PRO A 95 -18.94 1.67 8.26
CA PRO A 95 -19.19 2.84 7.40
C PRO A 95 -18.44 4.11 7.81
N GLN A 96 -18.20 4.32 9.12
CA GLN A 96 -17.48 5.48 9.61
C GLN A 96 -15.99 5.39 9.24
N GLN A 97 -15.37 4.24 9.44
CA GLN A 97 -13.99 4.00 9.02
C GLN A 97 -13.83 4.12 7.51
N LEU A 98 -14.75 3.52 6.74
CA LEU A 98 -14.72 3.57 5.27
C LEU A 98 -14.82 5.02 4.75
N SER A 99 -15.62 5.87 5.40
CA SER A 99 -15.75 7.29 5.03
C SER A 99 -14.46 8.11 5.21
N GLN A 100 -13.50 7.62 6.01
CA GLN A 100 -12.21 8.27 6.27
C GLN A 100 -11.09 7.78 5.34
N VAL A 101 -11.30 6.68 4.61
CA VAL A 101 -10.37 6.19 3.59
C VAL A 101 -10.39 7.18 2.41
N VAL A 102 -9.22 7.66 2.01
CA VAL A 102 -9.05 8.68 0.96
C VAL A 102 -9.56 8.17 -0.38
N ALA A 103 -9.21 6.93 -0.73
CA ALA A 103 -9.67 6.29 -1.94
C ALA A 103 -9.67 4.77 -1.82
N VAL A 104 -10.60 4.12 -2.54
CA VAL A 104 -10.67 2.67 -2.68
C VAL A 104 -10.51 2.33 -4.17
N TRP A 105 -9.30 1.94 -4.55
CA TRP A 105 -8.89 1.68 -5.92
C TRP A 105 -8.86 0.19 -6.23
N GLY A 106 -9.51 -0.18 -7.33
CA GLY A 106 -9.50 -1.51 -7.88
C GLY A 106 -8.63 -1.63 -9.12
N ARG A 107 -8.87 -2.72 -9.86
CA ARG A 107 -8.19 -3.04 -11.12
C ARG A 107 -8.29 -1.95 -12.20
N ASP A 108 -9.34 -1.15 -12.14
CA ASP A 108 -9.62 0.00 -13.02
C ASP A 108 -8.63 1.17 -12.85
N HIS A 109 -7.90 1.23 -11.74
CA HIS A 109 -6.92 2.28 -11.45
C HIS A 109 -5.47 1.91 -11.81
N PHE A 110 -5.27 0.84 -12.58
CA PHE A 110 -3.93 0.42 -13.03
C PHE A 110 -3.56 0.89 -14.44
N GLY A 111 -4.45 1.63 -15.11
CA GLY A 111 -4.24 2.08 -16.49
C GLY A 111 -4.13 0.93 -17.50
N LEU A 112 -4.80 -0.19 -17.23
CA LEU A 112 -4.76 -1.36 -18.10
C LEU A 112 -5.56 -1.10 -19.39
N SER A 113 -5.00 -1.55 -20.52
CA SER A 113 -5.73 -1.65 -21.77
C SER A 113 -6.90 -2.61 -21.64
N LYS A 114 -7.90 -2.49 -22.53
CA LYS A 114 -9.07 -3.39 -22.55
C LYS A 114 -8.66 -4.87 -22.63
N ASP A 115 -7.59 -5.16 -23.37
CA ASP A 115 -7.08 -6.51 -23.56
C ASP A 115 -6.42 -7.08 -22.29
N ASP A 116 -5.72 -6.24 -21.52
CA ASP A 116 -5.07 -6.66 -20.27
C ASP A 116 -6.00 -6.63 -19.07
N TYR A 117 -7.08 -5.85 -19.14
CA TYR A 117 -8.02 -5.66 -18.04
C TYR A 117 -8.64 -6.97 -17.56
N ASN A 118 -8.89 -7.95 -18.44
CA ASN A 118 -9.44 -9.25 -18.04
C ASN A 118 -8.40 -10.37 -17.96
N LYS A 119 -7.12 -10.07 -18.22
CA LYS A 119 -6.03 -11.06 -18.20
C LYS A 119 -5.27 -11.05 -16.88
N ARG A 120 -4.61 -12.17 -16.56
CA ARG A 120 -3.67 -12.22 -15.45
C ARG A 120 -2.35 -11.55 -15.86
N VAL A 121 -2.28 -10.24 -15.64
CA VAL A 121 -1.06 -9.44 -15.75
C VAL A 121 -0.65 -8.90 -14.38
N ILE A 122 0.63 -8.55 -14.23
CA ILE A 122 1.11 -7.83 -13.05
C ILE A 122 0.48 -6.43 -13.08
N CYS A 123 -0.07 -6.03 -11.94
CA CYS A 123 -0.68 -4.73 -11.73
C CYS A 123 0.31 -3.85 -10.98
N TYR A 124 1.15 -3.11 -11.72
CA TYR A 124 2.14 -2.21 -11.13
C TYR A 124 1.46 -1.00 -10.47
N LYS A 125 1.68 -0.83 -9.18
CA LYS A 125 1.19 0.29 -8.36
C LYS A 125 2.13 1.49 -8.53
N ARG A 126 1.93 2.23 -9.61
CA ARG A 126 2.70 3.44 -9.92
C ARG A 126 2.28 4.56 -8.97
N LEU A 127 3.05 4.80 -7.92
CA LEU A 127 2.69 5.79 -6.90
C LEU A 127 2.62 7.21 -7.48
N SER A 128 3.40 7.52 -8.52
CA SER A 128 3.25 8.76 -9.29
C SER A 128 1.83 8.99 -9.85
N VAL A 129 1.12 7.93 -10.29
CA VAL A 129 -0.28 8.02 -10.73
C VAL A 129 -1.20 8.30 -9.53
N LEU A 130 -0.91 7.68 -8.39
CA LEU A 130 -1.63 7.89 -7.15
C LEU A 130 -1.48 9.34 -6.65
N TRP A 131 -0.27 9.87 -6.63
CA TRP A 131 0.01 11.24 -6.17
C TRP A 131 -0.59 12.31 -7.08
N ALA A 132 -0.75 12.00 -8.37
CA ALA A 132 -1.35 12.90 -9.35
C ALA A 132 -2.90 12.92 -9.30
N ASP A 133 -3.54 11.93 -8.65
CA ASP A 133 -4.99 11.91 -8.54
C ASP A 133 -5.50 13.10 -7.70
N PRO A 134 -6.49 13.88 -8.17
CA PRO A 134 -6.96 15.07 -7.45
C PRO A 134 -7.50 14.80 -6.05
N THR A 135 -8.17 13.66 -5.83
CA THR A 135 -8.73 13.30 -4.50
C THR A 135 -7.61 12.96 -3.54
N VAL A 136 -6.64 12.17 -4.01
CA VAL A 136 -5.48 11.79 -3.21
C VAL A 136 -4.59 13.00 -2.92
N ALA A 137 -4.27 13.80 -3.94
CA ALA A 137 -3.55 15.06 -3.80
C ALA A 137 -4.19 15.98 -2.75
N ALA A 138 -5.51 16.21 -2.85
CA ALA A 138 -6.26 17.06 -1.93
C ALA A 138 -6.29 16.55 -0.48
N SER A 139 -5.98 15.27 -0.24
CA SER A 139 -5.94 14.70 1.10
C SER A 139 -4.67 15.04 1.89
N HIS A 140 -3.66 15.65 1.25
CA HIS A 140 -2.44 16.10 1.92
C HIS A 140 -2.77 17.21 2.95
N PRO A 141 -2.29 17.13 4.20
CA PRO A 141 -2.65 18.12 5.25
C PRO A 141 -2.32 19.57 4.86
N GLU A 142 -1.23 19.76 4.13
CA GLU A 142 -0.75 21.08 3.68
C GLU A 142 -1.07 21.33 2.20
N PHE A 143 -2.14 20.72 1.66
CA PHE A 143 -2.53 20.89 0.25
C PHE A 143 -2.77 22.36 -0.13
N ALA A 144 -3.32 23.15 0.80
CA ALA A 144 -3.57 24.58 0.63
C ALA A 144 -2.28 25.40 0.45
N GLU A 145 -1.14 24.88 0.90
CA GLU A 145 0.20 25.47 0.71
C GLU A 145 0.88 24.97 -0.57
N GLY A 146 0.16 24.20 -1.39
CA GLY A 146 0.67 23.63 -2.64
C GLY A 146 1.38 22.29 -2.49
N LYS A 147 1.48 21.72 -1.28
CA LYS A 147 2.13 20.42 -1.06
C LYS A 147 1.28 19.26 -1.57
N ARG A 148 1.94 18.17 -1.94
CA ARG A 148 1.37 16.93 -2.48
C ARG A 148 2.12 15.74 -1.90
N TRP A 149 1.46 14.59 -1.85
CA TRP A 149 2.12 13.32 -1.56
C TRP A 149 3.21 13.02 -2.58
N SER A 150 4.25 12.33 -2.12
CA SER A 150 5.43 11.97 -2.90
C SER A 150 6.09 10.72 -2.30
N GLN A 151 7.26 10.34 -2.83
CA GLN A 151 8.05 9.25 -2.25
C GLN A 151 8.48 9.55 -0.81
N ALA A 152 8.60 10.83 -0.44
CA ALA A 152 9.11 11.21 0.87
C ALA A 152 8.11 10.84 1.97
N ASP A 153 6.82 10.69 1.68
CA ASP A 153 5.75 10.62 2.66
C ASP A 153 4.66 9.60 2.36
N THR A 154 4.97 8.65 1.48
CA THR A 154 4.09 7.55 1.09
C THR A 154 4.71 6.20 1.44
N VAL A 155 3.91 5.30 2.02
CA VAL A 155 4.25 3.89 2.23
C VAL A 155 3.26 3.02 1.49
N LEU A 156 3.74 1.97 0.81
CA LEU A 156 2.94 0.91 0.20
C LEU A 156 3.12 -0.40 0.98
N VAL A 157 2.05 -0.92 1.56
CA VAL A 157 2.04 -2.25 2.19
C VAL A 157 1.48 -3.24 1.17
N ASP A 158 2.32 -4.18 0.75
CA ASP A 158 1.99 -5.16 -0.28
C ASP A 158 2.76 -6.46 -0.08
N ASP A 159 2.25 -7.56 -0.61
CA ASP A 159 2.86 -8.89 -0.55
C ASP A 159 3.82 -9.18 -1.71
N SER A 160 4.01 -8.23 -2.62
CA SER A 160 4.79 -8.41 -3.84
C SER A 160 5.59 -7.17 -4.21
N ILE A 161 6.91 -7.24 -4.07
CA ILE A 161 7.84 -6.18 -4.51
C ILE A 161 7.72 -5.85 -5.99
N ASP A 162 7.38 -6.82 -6.83
CA ASP A 162 7.15 -6.60 -8.27
C ASP A 162 6.08 -5.53 -8.51
N LYS A 163 5.06 -5.40 -7.66
CA LYS A 163 4.01 -4.38 -7.84
C LYS A 163 4.54 -2.96 -7.60
N ALA A 164 5.61 -2.79 -6.83
CA ALA A 164 6.23 -1.49 -6.52
C ALA A 164 7.40 -1.12 -7.44
N HIS A 165 7.52 -1.76 -8.61
CA HIS A 165 8.69 -1.64 -9.48
C HIS A 165 9.07 -0.18 -9.87
N SER A 166 8.12 0.76 -9.93
CA SER A 166 8.40 2.18 -10.20
C SER A 166 8.92 2.94 -8.98
N GLU A 167 8.55 2.55 -7.76
CA GLU A 167 8.97 3.20 -6.51
C GLU A 167 9.38 2.13 -5.47
N PRO A 168 10.47 1.38 -5.73
CA PRO A 168 10.82 0.15 -5.00
C PRO A 168 11.25 0.38 -3.55
N TYR A 169 11.48 1.63 -3.15
CA TYR A 169 11.83 2.01 -1.78
C TYR A 169 10.66 2.66 -1.05
N ASN A 170 9.43 2.58 -1.57
CA ASN A 170 8.23 2.96 -0.83
C ASN A 170 7.45 1.75 -0.32
N ILE A 171 7.90 0.52 -0.62
CA ILE A 171 7.20 -0.70 -0.24
C ILE A 171 7.69 -1.27 1.10
N ILE A 172 6.72 -1.63 1.95
CA ILE A 172 6.88 -2.62 3.02
C ILE A 172 6.40 -3.95 2.45
N GLU A 173 7.33 -4.75 1.93
CA GLU A 173 7.01 -6.09 1.45
C GLU A 173 6.79 -7.03 2.63
N ILE A 174 5.67 -7.74 2.63
CA ILE A 174 5.33 -8.72 3.68
C ILE A 174 5.08 -10.10 3.07
N PRO A 175 5.18 -11.19 3.84
CA PRO A 175 4.83 -12.50 3.33
C PRO A 175 3.37 -12.56 2.85
N GLU A 176 3.18 -13.16 1.68
CA GLU A 176 1.85 -13.43 1.12
C GLU A 176 1.03 -14.29 2.09
N PHE A 177 -0.08 -13.73 2.56
CA PHE A 177 -1.05 -14.42 3.39
C PHE A 177 -1.90 -15.37 2.54
N LYS A 178 -1.79 -16.67 2.85
CA LYS A 178 -2.53 -17.76 2.18
C LYS A 178 -3.55 -18.41 3.12
N GLY A 179 -4.09 -17.63 4.05
CA GLY A 179 -4.86 -18.14 5.19
C GLY A 179 -3.94 -18.53 6.35
N TYR A 180 -4.49 -19.24 7.34
CA TYR A 180 -3.75 -19.59 8.57
C TYR A 180 -2.59 -20.57 8.38
N THR A 181 -2.49 -21.23 7.22
CA THR A 181 -1.44 -22.21 6.94
C THR A 181 -0.09 -21.51 6.85
N ASN A 182 0.78 -21.76 7.84
CA ASN A 182 2.14 -21.21 7.93
C ASN A 182 2.21 -19.68 8.00
N GLU A 183 1.16 -19.00 8.47
CA GLU A 183 1.21 -17.54 8.70
C GLU A 183 2.18 -17.25 9.86
N PRO A 184 3.22 -16.42 9.64
CA PRO A 184 4.08 -15.97 10.73
C PRO A 184 3.24 -15.21 11.78
N PRO A 185 3.50 -15.40 13.07
CA PRO A 185 2.78 -14.65 14.09
C PRO A 185 3.10 -13.15 13.96
N PHE A 186 2.10 -12.31 14.22
CA PHE A 186 2.25 -10.86 14.39
C PHE A 186 2.85 -10.09 13.20
N VAL A 187 2.61 -10.50 11.95
CA VAL A 187 3.06 -9.73 10.77
C VAL A 187 2.54 -8.29 10.79
N LEU A 188 1.22 -8.09 10.89
CA LEU A 188 0.64 -6.74 10.87
C LEU A 188 1.02 -5.85 12.07
N PRO A 189 1.16 -6.36 13.30
CA PRO A 189 1.78 -5.62 14.40
C PRO A 189 3.20 -5.12 14.09
N GLN A 190 4.05 -5.93 13.48
CA GLN A 190 5.40 -5.49 13.09
C GLN A 190 5.36 -4.43 11.99
N VAL A 191 4.45 -4.57 11.02
CA VAL A 191 4.22 -3.54 9.98
C VAL A 191 3.74 -2.24 10.63
N HIS A 192 2.85 -2.30 11.62
CA HIS A 192 2.41 -1.14 12.38
C HIS A 192 3.60 -0.39 12.98
N ASP A 193 4.51 -1.08 13.67
CA ASP A 193 5.67 -0.43 14.29
C ASP A 193 6.55 0.24 13.24
N TYR A 194 6.82 -0.46 12.14
CA TYR A 194 7.66 0.07 11.07
C TYR A 194 7.02 1.26 10.33
N ILE A 195 5.69 1.29 10.15
CA ILE A 195 4.99 2.47 9.59
C ILE A 195 5.14 3.67 10.54
N ASN A 196 5.09 3.47 11.86
CA ASN A 196 5.32 4.54 12.82
C ASN A 196 6.78 5.03 12.78
N GLU A 197 7.75 4.16 12.52
CA GLU A 197 9.13 4.58 12.23
C GLU A 197 9.24 5.41 10.95
N CYS A 198 8.56 4.99 9.88
CA CYS A 198 8.50 5.73 8.61
C CYS A 198 7.88 7.13 8.81
N ALA A 199 6.84 7.25 9.65
CA ALA A 199 6.21 8.52 9.99
C ALA A 199 7.15 9.50 10.71
N ARG A 200 8.30 9.02 11.22
CA ARG A 200 9.36 9.85 11.81
C ARG A 200 10.50 10.13 10.83
N GLN A 201 10.37 9.85 9.54
CA GLN A 201 11.40 10.11 8.54
C GLN A 201 11.06 11.36 7.72
N ALA A 202 12.09 12.16 7.43
CA ALA A 202 11.96 13.29 6.51
C ALA A 202 11.67 12.81 5.08
N ASP A 203 12.30 11.72 4.67
CA ASP A 203 12.05 11.03 3.41
C ASP A 203 11.96 9.51 3.65
N ILE A 204 10.77 8.95 3.43
CA ILE A 204 10.50 7.53 3.61
C ILE A 204 11.27 6.66 2.62
N SER A 205 11.47 7.09 1.38
CA SER A 205 12.14 6.26 0.38
C SER A 205 13.63 6.08 0.69
N THR A 206 14.27 7.10 1.26
CA THR A 206 15.65 6.98 1.77
C THR A 206 15.75 6.01 2.96
N TYR A 207 14.77 6.04 3.86
CA TYR A 207 14.76 5.18 5.05
C TYR A 207 14.50 3.72 4.69
N ILE A 208 13.45 3.43 3.93
CA ILE A 208 13.15 2.06 3.50
C ILE A 208 14.27 1.53 2.60
N GLY A 209 14.84 2.37 1.71
CA GLY A 209 15.95 1.98 0.85
C GLY A 209 17.21 1.58 1.63
N SER A 210 17.49 2.26 2.75
CA SER A 210 18.67 1.96 3.59
C SER A 210 18.40 0.91 4.68
N GLN A 211 17.17 0.82 5.19
CA GLN A 211 16.75 -0.05 6.28
C GLN A 211 15.42 -0.74 5.95
N PRO A 212 15.39 -1.62 4.93
CA PRO A 212 14.15 -2.24 4.47
C PRO A 212 13.49 -3.05 5.58
N PHE A 213 12.16 -3.08 5.58
CA PHE A 213 11.39 -3.88 6.52
C PHE A 213 11.82 -5.35 6.49
N LYS A 214 11.99 -5.93 7.68
CA LYS A 214 12.27 -7.34 7.87
C LYS A 214 11.46 -7.83 9.04
N LEU A 215 10.78 -8.96 8.86
CA LEU A 215 10.13 -9.64 9.97
C LEU A 215 11.16 -10.15 10.96
N VAL A 216 10.87 -9.91 12.24
CA VAL A 216 11.58 -10.47 13.38
C VAL A 216 10.82 -11.71 13.84
N PRO A 217 11.41 -12.91 13.77
CA PRO A 217 10.72 -14.16 14.11
C PRO A 217 10.24 -14.23 15.57
N ASP A 218 11.01 -13.68 16.49
CA ASP A 218 10.75 -13.75 17.94
C ASP A 218 10.05 -12.49 18.48
N TRP A 219 9.37 -11.74 17.62
CA TRP A 219 8.64 -10.54 18.00
C TRP A 219 7.48 -10.89 18.96
N GLN A 220 7.28 -10.05 19.98
CA GLN A 220 6.23 -10.20 20.99
C GLN A 220 5.40 -8.93 21.09
N LEU A 221 4.10 -9.12 21.33
CA LEU A 221 3.09 -8.06 21.48
C LEU A 221 3.26 -7.28 22.79
#